data_AF-A0A952I7U0-F1
#
_entry.id   AF-A0A952I7U0-F1
#
_cell.length_a   1.000
_cell.length_b   1.000
_cell.length_c   1.000
_cell.angle_alpha   90.00
_cell.angle_beta   90.00
_cell.angle_gamma   90.00
#
_symmetry.space_group_name_H-M   'P 1'
#
loop_
_entity.id
_entity.type
_entity.pdbx_description
1 polymer ?
#
loop_
_entity_poly.entity_id
_entity_poly.type
_entity_poly.pdbx_seq_one_letter_code
_entity_poly.pdbx_strand_id
1 'polypeptide(L)'
;MMYKKGFFPGYRKSVLKTYGDDLQKRWVVEYWVHSEEHKKLIRKQIFISSKKYPSAGERNAYADRTITEINIKLQNGAFFGRNENELDLHKAIFNFIDHKKKNIIDIQAYEQLLYKIFLSFFSKNETQLKFTNFTRSDIVIFIDECQRKFDLGNSTRNFKRNMIYNYFEFYVD
;
A
#
# COMPACT_ATOMS: atom_id res chain seq x y z
N MET A 1 16.43 17.28 2.14
CA MET A 1 17.17 17.40 3.41
C MET A 1 17.38 15.98 3.92
N MET A 2 18.60 15.43 3.82
CA MET A 2 18.88 14.04 4.22
C MET A 2 19.00 13.94 5.75
N TYR A 3 18.08 13.25 6.40
CA TYR A 3 18.22 12.93 7.82
C TYR A 3 19.19 11.76 8.00
N LYS A 4 20.30 12.00 8.73
CA LYS A 4 21.25 10.97 9.17
C LYS A 4 20.50 9.90 10.00
N LYS A 5 20.84 8.62 9.77
CA LYS A 5 20.51 7.51 10.67
C LYS A 5 20.98 7.86 12.09
N GLY A 6 20.04 8.33 12.91
CA GLY A 6 20.31 8.82 14.25
C GLY A 6 19.01 8.86 15.02
N PHE A 7 18.94 7.98 16.01
CA PHE A 7 17.89 7.82 17.02
C PHE A 7 16.97 9.05 17.22
N PHE A 8 15.68 8.92 16.90
CA PHE A 8 14.70 10.00 17.09
C PHE A 8 14.32 10.11 18.59
N PRO A 9 14.47 11.27 19.25
CA PRO A 9 14.25 11.45 20.70
C PRO A 9 12.77 11.45 21.15
N GLY A 10 11.89 10.75 20.43
CA GLY A 10 10.46 10.62 20.72
C GLY A 10 9.90 9.22 20.50
N TYR A 11 10.77 8.20 20.46
CA TYR A 11 10.38 6.81 20.21
C TYR A 11 9.35 6.32 21.24
N ARG A 12 8.17 5.94 20.76
CA ARG A 12 7.15 5.24 21.54
C ARG A 12 7.05 3.81 21.02
N LYS A 13 7.18 2.84 21.93
CA LYS A 13 6.99 1.42 21.60
C LYS A 13 5.57 1.20 21.07
N SER A 14 5.47 0.35 20.06
CA SER A 14 4.18 -0.12 19.55
C SER A 14 3.49 -0.96 20.62
N VAL A 15 2.17 -0.85 20.71
CA VAL A 15 1.36 -1.53 21.74
C VAL A 15 0.16 -2.22 21.14
N LEU A 16 -0.20 -3.38 21.66
CA LEU A 16 -1.47 -4.02 21.36
C LEU A 16 -2.59 -3.31 22.13
N LYS A 17 -3.60 -2.84 21.42
CA LYS A 17 -4.87 -2.39 21.98
C LYS A 17 -5.92 -3.46 21.72
N THR A 18 -6.37 -4.05 22.81
CA THR A 18 -7.33 -5.14 22.88
C THR A 18 -8.35 -4.85 23.99
N TYR A 19 -9.49 -5.53 23.96
CA TYR A 19 -10.54 -5.48 24.98
C TYR A 19 -10.55 -6.78 25.81
N GLY A 20 -9.36 -7.24 26.24
CA GLY A 20 -9.19 -8.52 26.91
C GLY A 20 -9.37 -9.69 25.94
N ASP A 21 -10.12 -10.72 26.35
CA ASP A 21 -10.40 -11.90 25.53
C ASP A 21 -11.64 -11.74 24.63
N ASP A 22 -12.21 -10.54 24.54
CA ASP A 22 -13.34 -10.25 23.66
C ASP A 22 -12.90 -10.28 22.20
N LEU A 23 -13.19 -11.40 21.53
CA LEU A 23 -12.86 -11.64 20.12
C LEU A 23 -13.80 -10.93 19.14
N GLN A 24 -14.95 -10.42 19.59
CA GLN A 24 -15.88 -9.68 18.73
C GLN A 24 -15.44 -8.24 18.51
N LYS A 25 -14.67 -7.69 19.45
CA LYS A 25 -14.12 -6.34 19.32
C LYS A 25 -12.88 -6.32 18.44
N ARG A 26 -12.60 -5.14 17.87
CA ARG A 26 -11.43 -4.93 17.01
C ARG A 26 -10.17 -4.87 17.86
N TRP A 27 -9.20 -5.71 17.50
CA TRP A 27 -7.85 -5.67 18.04
C TRP A 27 -6.95 -4.89 17.09
N VAL A 28 -6.11 -4.01 17.62
CA VAL A 28 -5.22 -3.18 16.82
C VAL A 28 -3.83 -3.10 17.42
N VAL A 29 -2.81 -3.10 16.57
CA VAL A 29 -1.45 -2.69 16.96
C VAL A 29 -1.34 -1.19 16.71
N GLU A 30 -1.13 -0.42 17.77
CA GLU A 30 -0.99 1.04 17.74
C GLU A 30 0.49 1.42 17.80
N TYR A 31 0.90 2.34 16.92
CA TYR A 31 2.27 2.82 16.84
C TYR A 31 2.33 4.30 16.45
N TRP A 32 3.48 4.94 16.67
CA TRP A 32 3.68 6.36 16.40
C TRP A 32 4.82 6.55 15.41
N VAL A 33 4.55 7.32 14.36
CA VAL A 33 5.54 7.67 13.32
C VAL A 33 5.66 9.18 13.24
N HIS A 34 6.86 9.68 12.98
CA HIS A 34 7.05 11.10 12.74
C HIS A 34 6.55 11.46 11.34
N SER A 35 5.63 12.42 11.24
CA SER A 35 5.18 12.98 9.97
C SER A 35 5.98 14.25 9.66
N GLU A 36 6.67 14.27 8.53
CA GLU A 36 7.36 15.48 8.07
C GLU A 36 6.37 16.61 7.75
N GLU A 37 5.27 16.29 7.07
CA GLU A 37 4.20 17.24 6.71
C GLU A 37 3.64 17.95 7.95
N HIS A 38 3.33 17.20 9.01
CA HIS A 38 2.73 17.76 10.22
C HIS A 38 3.74 18.11 11.32
N LYS A 39 5.04 17.89 11.08
CA LYS A 39 6.16 18.08 12.04
C LYS A 39 5.87 17.52 13.44
N LYS A 40 5.16 16.39 13.52
CA LYS A 40 4.73 15.77 14.79
C LYS A 40 4.61 14.26 14.67
N LEU A 41 4.63 13.60 15.82
CA LEU A 41 4.27 12.18 15.92
C LEU A 41 2.78 12.00 15.61
N ILE A 42 2.49 11.21 14.59
CA ILE A 42 1.14 10.79 14.25
C ILE A 42 0.93 9.34 14.67
N ARG A 43 -0.26 9.07 15.18
CA ARG A 43 -0.69 7.72 15.54
C ARG A 43 -1.13 6.96 14.29
N LYS A 44 -0.67 5.72 14.17
CA LYS A 44 -1.10 4.75 13.15
C LYS A 44 -1.56 3.47 13.83
N GLN A 45 -2.44 2.73 13.16
CA GLN A 45 -3.06 1.52 13.67
C GLN A 45 -3.09 0.45 12.59
N ILE A 46 -2.69 -0.77 12.94
CA ILE A 46 -2.84 -1.97 12.11
C ILE A 46 -3.95 -2.82 12.72
N PHE A 47 -4.98 -3.10 11.93
CA PHE A 47 -6.10 -3.94 12.36
C PHE A 47 -5.73 -5.42 12.25
N ILE A 48 -5.99 -6.19 13.30
CA ILE A 48 -5.83 -7.63 13.28
C ILE A 48 -7.13 -8.25 12.73
N SER A 49 -7.02 -8.95 11.61
CA SER A 49 -8.17 -9.56 10.93
C SER A 49 -8.74 -10.71 11.76
N SER A 50 -9.99 -10.58 12.21
CA SER A 50 -10.72 -11.64 12.91
C SER A 50 -10.99 -12.86 12.03
N LYS A 51 -11.08 -12.67 10.71
CA LYS A 51 -11.28 -13.76 9.73
C LYS A 51 -10.00 -14.59 9.54
N LYS A 52 -8.83 -13.94 9.57
CA LYS A 52 -7.53 -14.60 9.38
C LYS A 52 -6.97 -15.18 10.68
N TYR A 53 -7.29 -14.56 11.82
CA TYR A 53 -6.82 -14.94 13.15
C TYR A 53 -8.05 -15.08 14.07
N PRO A 54 -8.77 -16.21 13.99
CA PRO A 54 -10.02 -16.41 14.72
C PRO A 54 -9.83 -16.50 16.24
N SER A 55 -8.70 -17.03 16.73
CA SER A 55 -8.46 -17.22 18.17
C SER A 55 -7.65 -16.09 18.82
N ALA A 56 -7.79 -15.93 20.14
CA ALA A 56 -6.99 -14.98 20.93
C ALA A 56 -5.48 -15.27 20.82
N GLY A 57 -5.10 -16.56 20.88
CA GLY A 57 -3.71 -17.00 20.75
C GLY A 57 -3.09 -16.59 19.40
N GLU A 58 -3.81 -16.78 18.29
CA GLU A 58 -3.34 -16.39 16.96
C GLU A 58 -3.24 -14.86 16.82
N ARG A 59 -4.19 -14.11 17.38
CA ARG A 59 -4.15 -12.64 17.38
C ARG A 59 -2.97 -12.11 18.18
N ASN A 60 -2.70 -12.69 19.35
CA ASN A 60 -1.52 -12.36 20.17
C ASN A 60 -0.23 -12.68 19.42
N ALA A 61 -0.10 -13.88 18.85
CA ALA A 61 1.08 -14.28 18.09
C ALA A 61 1.30 -13.41 16.83
N TYR A 62 0.23 -12.93 16.19
CA TYR A 62 0.34 -11.94 15.12
C TYR A 62 0.77 -10.57 15.67
N ALA A 63 0.12 -10.09 16.73
CA ALA A 63 0.43 -8.82 17.38
C ALA A 63 1.89 -8.74 17.83
N ASP A 64 2.42 -9.77 18.49
CA ASP A 64 3.79 -9.81 19.00
C ASP A 64 4.82 -9.71 17.87
N ARG A 65 4.60 -10.45 16.77
CA ARG A 65 5.45 -10.37 15.57
C ARG A 65 5.38 -8.97 14.96
N THR A 66 4.18 -8.44 14.75
CA THR A 66 3.98 -7.10 14.17
C THR A 66 4.58 -6.01 15.05
N ILE A 67 4.40 -6.06 16.37
CA ILE A 67 4.99 -5.11 17.32
C ILE A 67 6.52 -5.17 17.24
N THR A 68 7.10 -6.37 17.21
CA THR A 68 8.55 -6.55 17.10
C THR A 68 9.09 -5.96 15.81
N GLU A 69 8.46 -6.28 14.67
CA GLU A 69 8.84 -5.76 13.36
C GLU A 69 8.74 -4.23 13.30
N ILE A 70 7.64 -3.65 13.77
CA ILE A 70 7.46 -2.19 13.80
C ILE A 70 8.49 -1.55 14.73
N ASN A 71 8.74 -2.12 15.91
CA ASN A 71 9.70 -1.57 16.85
C ASN A 71 11.13 -1.60 16.29
N ILE A 72 11.54 -2.67 15.61
CA ILE A 72 12.82 -2.76 14.91
C ILE A 72 12.90 -1.69 13.81
N LYS A 73 11.87 -1.58 12.97
CA LYS A 73 11.79 -0.58 11.90
C LYS A 73 11.90 0.84 12.46
N LEU A 74 11.13 1.17 13.50
CA LEU A 74 11.16 2.47 14.16
C LEU A 74 12.53 2.76 14.81
N GLN A 75 13.15 1.79 15.48
CA GLN A 75 14.49 1.94 16.07
C GLN A 75 15.56 2.22 15.01
N ASN A 76 15.43 1.59 13.84
CA ASN A 76 16.35 1.76 12.72
C ASN A 76 16.08 3.04 11.89
N GLY A 77 15.09 3.85 12.28
CA GLY A 77 14.70 5.04 11.54
C GLY A 77 14.07 4.72 10.17
N ALA A 78 13.41 3.56 10.05
CA ALA A 78 12.73 3.18 8.83
C ALA A 78 11.60 4.16 8.51
N PHE A 79 11.47 4.48 7.23
CA PHE A 79 10.38 5.30 6.72
C PHE A 79 9.11 4.45 6.64
N PHE A 80 8.03 4.91 7.29
CA PHE A 80 6.71 4.29 7.19
C PHE A 80 5.85 5.12 6.23
N GLY A 81 5.88 4.72 4.96
CA GLY A 81 5.20 5.37 3.85
C GLY A 81 5.54 4.62 2.56
N ARG A 82 4.99 5.04 1.42
CA ARG A 82 5.50 4.56 0.14
C ARG A 82 7.00 4.90 0.10
N ASN A 83 7.84 3.91 -0.18
CA ASN A 83 9.25 4.15 -0.44
C ASN A 83 9.34 5.20 -1.55
N GLU A 84 9.73 6.44 -1.22
CA GLU A 84 9.98 7.52 -2.19
C GLU A 84 11.27 7.29 -2.98
N ASN A 85 11.65 6.02 -3.19
CA ASN A 85 12.47 5.72 -4.35
C ASN A 85 11.61 6.12 -5.54
N GLU A 86 11.99 7.22 -6.18
CA GLU A 86 11.34 7.87 -7.32
C GLU A 86 11.18 6.89 -8.48
N LEU A 87 10.30 5.91 -8.31
CA LEU A 87 10.12 4.84 -9.27
C LEU A 87 9.26 5.45 -10.37
N ASP A 88 9.96 5.77 -11.45
CA ASP A 88 9.34 6.09 -12.72
C ASP A 88 8.24 5.07 -13.04
N LEU A 89 7.07 5.57 -13.47
CA LEU A 89 5.88 4.75 -13.66
C LEU A 89 6.13 3.63 -14.68
N HIS A 90 6.94 3.84 -15.73
CA HIS A 90 7.30 2.78 -16.66
C HIS A 90 8.08 1.68 -15.97
N LYS A 91 9.12 2.04 -15.20
CA LYS A 91 9.90 1.07 -14.43
C LYS A 91 9.04 0.32 -13.41
N ALA A 92 8.09 1.01 -12.77
CA ALA A 92 7.14 0.40 -11.86
C ALA A 92 6.25 -0.62 -12.59
N ILE A 93 5.61 -0.26 -13.70
CA ILE A 93 4.80 -1.21 -14.46
C ILE A 93 5.64 -2.41 -14.92
N PHE A 94 6.86 -2.18 -15.41
CA PHE A 94 7.78 -3.24 -15.83
C PHE A 94 8.10 -4.23 -14.71
N ASN A 95 8.53 -3.74 -13.55
CA ASN A 95 8.88 -4.59 -12.41
C ASN A 95 7.68 -5.43 -11.93
N PHE A 96 6.48 -4.83 -11.89
CA PHE A 96 5.27 -5.55 -11.52
C PHE A 96 4.91 -6.65 -12.53
N ILE A 97 4.96 -6.35 -13.84
CA ILE A 97 4.67 -7.32 -14.90
C ILE A 97 5.67 -8.47 -14.86
N ASP A 98 6.97 -8.19 -14.72
CA ASP A 98 8.01 -9.24 -14.61
C ASP A 98 7.78 -10.15 -13.39
N HIS A 99 7.42 -9.56 -12.25
CA HIS A 99 7.06 -10.31 -11.06
C HIS A 99 5.82 -11.18 -11.27
N LYS A 100 4.79 -10.66 -11.95
CA LYS A 100 3.54 -11.40 -12.21
C LYS A 100 3.72 -12.51 -13.26
N LYS A 101 4.58 -12.33 -14.26
CA LYS A 101 4.93 -13.37 -15.27
C LYS A 101 5.46 -14.65 -14.63
N LYS A 102 6.16 -14.53 -13.50
CA LYS A 102 6.69 -15.69 -12.75
C LYS A 102 5.60 -16.49 -12.03
N ASN A 103 4.42 -15.91 -11.84
CA ASN A 103 3.38 -16.43 -10.94
C ASN A 103 2.00 -16.63 -11.59
N ILE A 104 1.75 -16.10 -12.79
CA ILE A 104 0.44 -16.12 -13.45
C ILE A 104 0.58 -16.48 -14.93
N ILE A 105 -0.30 -17.38 -15.39
CA ILE A 105 -0.31 -17.91 -16.77
C ILE A 105 -0.79 -16.85 -17.78
N ASP A 106 -1.78 -16.02 -17.41
CA ASP A 106 -2.31 -14.96 -18.28
C ASP A 106 -1.98 -13.56 -17.74
N ILE A 107 -0.87 -13.00 -18.26
CA ILE A 107 -0.42 -11.63 -17.97
C ILE A 107 -0.95 -10.61 -18.99
N GLN A 108 -1.53 -11.05 -20.10
CA GLN A 108 -1.84 -10.18 -21.24
C GLN A 108 -2.83 -9.10 -20.85
N ALA A 109 -3.81 -9.43 -20.00
CA ALA A 109 -4.75 -8.46 -19.48
C ALA A 109 -4.05 -7.33 -18.69
N TYR A 110 -3.04 -7.65 -17.88
CA TYR A 110 -2.27 -6.65 -17.12
C TYR A 110 -1.40 -5.80 -18.05
N GLU A 111 -0.72 -6.40 -19.01
CA GLU A 111 0.10 -5.66 -19.98
C GLU A 111 -0.76 -4.69 -20.80
N GLN A 112 -1.92 -5.15 -21.30
CA GLN A 112 -2.83 -4.30 -22.05
C GLN A 112 -3.36 -3.15 -21.18
N LEU A 113 -3.79 -3.43 -19.94
CA LEU A 113 -4.33 -2.41 -19.06
C LEU A 113 -3.27 -1.41 -18.63
N LEU A 114 -2.10 -1.85 -18.15
CA LEU A 114 -1.09 -0.98 -17.57
C LEU A 114 -0.28 -0.23 -18.65
N TYR A 115 0.22 -0.91 -19.69
CA TYR A 115 1.03 -0.24 -20.71
C TYR A 115 0.21 0.54 -21.72
N LYS A 116 -0.87 -0.05 -22.24
CA LYS A 116 -1.58 0.53 -23.40
C LYS A 116 -2.68 1.51 -23.00
N ILE A 117 -3.26 1.35 -21.81
CA ILE A 117 -4.42 2.14 -21.39
C ILE A 117 -4.03 3.09 -20.26
N PHE A 118 -3.53 2.57 -19.14
CA PHE A 118 -3.20 3.35 -17.96
C PHE A 118 -2.07 4.34 -18.24
N LEU A 119 -0.92 3.85 -18.72
CA LEU A 119 0.21 4.71 -19.01
C LEU A 119 -0.13 5.75 -20.09
N SER A 120 -0.77 5.36 -21.18
CA SER A 120 -1.20 6.28 -22.24
C SER A 120 -2.27 7.30 -21.81
N PHE A 121 -3.02 7.02 -20.75
CA PHE A 121 -3.99 7.97 -20.19
C PHE A 121 -3.27 9.10 -19.46
N PHE A 122 -2.28 8.76 -18.63
CA PHE A 122 -1.57 9.74 -17.82
C PHE A 122 -0.36 10.38 -18.53
N SER A 123 0.25 9.70 -19.51
CA SER A 123 1.43 10.20 -20.22
C SER A 123 1.12 11.33 -21.21
N LYS A 124 -0.16 11.69 -21.39
CA LYS A 124 -0.56 12.78 -22.28
C LYS A 124 -0.23 14.16 -21.73
N ASN A 125 -0.05 14.29 -20.42
CA ASN A 125 0.03 15.58 -19.75
C ASN A 125 1.34 15.81 -18.98
N GLU A 126 2.17 14.78 -18.76
CA GLU A 126 3.42 14.90 -18.01
C GLU A 126 4.54 14.05 -18.61
N THR A 127 5.74 14.64 -18.69
CA THR A 127 6.96 14.02 -19.23
C THR A 127 7.65 13.05 -18.26
N GLN A 128 7.32 13.09 -16.97
CA GLN A 128 7.88 12.19 -15.94
C GLN A 128 6.82 11.82 -14.90
N LEU A 129 6.06 10.77 -15.18
CA LEU A 129 5.09 10.23 -14.23
C LEU A 129 5.81 9.41 -13.17
N LYS A 130 5.73 9.86 -11.92
CA LYS A 130 6.19 9.08 -10.76
C LYS A 130 5.05 8.26 -10.21
N PHE A 131 5.35 7.03 -9.78
CA PHE A 131 4.35 6.15 -9.15
C PHE A 131 3.68 6.78 -7.91
N THR A 132 4.38 7.66 -7.20
CA THR A 132 3.86 8.39 -6.03
C THR A 132 2.82 9.45 -6.35
N ASN A 133 2.73 9.92 -7.61
CA ASN A 133 1.80 10.96 -8.03
C ASN A 133 0.34 10.49 -8.06
N PHE A 134 0.09 9.17 -7.93
CA PHE A 134 -1.23 8.60 -8.05
C PHE A 134 -1.90 8.38 -6.68
N THR A 135 -3.05 9.04 -6.52
CA THR A 135 -3.98 8.86 -5.40
C THR A 135 -5.06 7.84 -5.75
N ARG A 136 -5.87 7.44 -4.75
CA ARG A 136 -7.04 6.60 -4.98
C ARG A 136 -8.08 7.29 -5.88
N SER A 137 -8.20 8.61 -5.78
CA SER A 137 -9.12 9.40 -6.60
C SER A 137 -8.73 9.34 -8.07
N ASP A 138 -7.42 9.42 -8.38
CA ASP A 138 -6.92 9.33 -9.75
C ASP A 138 -7.24 7.97 -10.39
N ILE A 139 -7.16 6.89 -9.59
CA ILE A 139 -7.55 5.54 -10.04
C ILE A 139 -9.05 5.49 -10.35
N VAL A 140 -9.90 6.10 -9.52
CA VAL A 140 -11.34 6.14 -9.76
C VAL A 140 -11.65 6.90 -11.04
N ILE A 141 -11.06 8.09 -11.22
CA ILE A 141 -11.21 8.91 -12.43
C ILE A 141 -10.78 8.12 -13.67
N PHE A 142 -9.63 7.46 -13.62
CA PHE A 142 -9.15 6.61 -14.72
C PHE A 142 -10.13 5.49 -15.08
N ILE A 143 -10.69 4.80 -14.08
CA ILE A 143 -11.62 3.69 -14.29
C ILE A 143 -12.96 4.19 -14.87
N ASP A 144 -13.46 5.33 -14.40
CA ASP A 144 -14.70 5.92 -14.91
C ASP A 144 -14.51 6.41 -16.36
N GLU A 145 -13.35 6.98 -16.69
CA GLU A 145 -12.99 7.33 -18.06
C GLU A 145 -12.85 6.10 -18.96
N CYS A 146 -12.29 4.99 -18.45
CA CYS A 146 -12.27 3.73 -19.19
C CYS A 146 -13.70 3.21 -19.45
N GLN A 147 -14.57 3.30 -18.46
CA GLN A 147 -15.95 2.87 -18.59
C GLN A 147 -16.67 3.66 -19.68
N ARG A 148 -16.53 4.99 -19.66
CA ARG A 148 -17.12 5.89 -20.66
C ARG A 148 -16.56 5.66 -22.07
N LYS A 149 -15.24 5.47 -22.18
CA LYS A 149 -14.54 5.39 -23.49
C LYS A 149 -14.71 4.04 -24.18
N PHE A 150 -14.75 2.95 -23.42
CA PHE A 150 -14.80 1.58 -23.95
C PHE A 150 -16.13 0.88 -23.70
N ASP A 151 -17.14 1.61 -23.23
CA ASP A 151 -18.47 1.10 -22.88
C ASP A 151 -18.40 -0.16 -21.99
N LEU A 152 -17.62 -0.06 -20.90
CA LEU A 152 -17.36 -1.22 -20.05
C LEU A 152 -18.57 -1.53 -19.17
N GLY A 153 -19.05 -2.76 -19.22
CA GLY A 153 -19.99 -3.27 -18.21
C GLY A 153 -19.41 -3.25 -16.79
N ASN A 154 -20.28 -3.20 -15.78
CA ASN A 154 -19.90 -3.11 -14.37
C ASN A 154 -18.93 -4.21 -13.91
N SER A 155 -19.09 -5.43 -14.42
CA SER A 155 -18.19 -6.56 -14.12
C SER A 155 -16.76 -6.28 -14.61
N THR A 156 -16.62 -5.88 -15.87
CA THR A 156 -15.33 -5.55 -16.49
C THR A 156 -14.67 -4.34 -15.83
N ARG A 157 -15.47 -3.33 -15.46
CA ARG A 157 -15.00 -2.17 -14.68
C ARG A 157 -14.39 -2.61 -13.35
N ASN A 158 -15.10 -3.43 -12.59
CA ASN A 158 -14.63 -3.91 -11.28
C ASN A 158 -13.39 -4.80 -11.41
N PHE A 159 -13.35 -5.66 -12.42
CA PHE A 159 -12.18 -6.48 -12.72
C PHE A 159 -10.93 -5.62 -12.99
N LYS A 160 -11.03 -4.65 -13.91
CA LYS A 160 -9.92 -3.72 -14.21
C LYS A 160 -9.52 -2.88 -12.99
N ARG A 161 -10.49 -2.40 -12.20
CA ARG A 161 -10.22 -1.67 -10.95
C ARG A 161 -9.39 -2.52 -9.98
N ASN A 162 -9.76 -3.79 -9.78
CA ASN A 162 -9.03 -4.70 -8.91
C ASN A 162 -7.61 -4.96 -9.42
N MET A 163 -7.42 -5.06 -10.75
CA MET A 163 -6.08 -5.17 -11.33
C MET A 163 -5.20 -3.96 -11.03
N ILE A 164 -5.75 -2.75 -11.14
CA ILE A 164 -5.03 -1.51 -10.78
C ILE A 164 -4.71 -1.48 -9.28
N TYR A 165 -5.65 -1.86 -8.41
CA TYR A 165 -5.37 -1.95 -6.97
C TYR A 165 -4.29 -2.96 -6.65
N ASN A 166 -4.32 -4.17 -7.24
CA ASN A 166 -3.27 -5.16 -7.06
C ASN A 166 -1.89 -4.64 -7.51
N TYR A 167 -1.85 -3.83 -8.57
CA TYR A 167 -0.63 -3.17 -9.02
C TYR A 167 -0.13 -2.15 -8.00
N PHE A 168 -0.99 -1.29 -7.47
CA PHE A 168 -0.59 -0.30 -6.48
C PHE A 168 -0.22 -0.93 -5.12
N GLU A 169 -0.93 -1.97 -4.70
CA GLU A 169 -0.65 -2.71 -3.46
C GLU A 169 0.70 -3.44 -3.51
N PHE A 170 1.17 -3.85 -4.69
CA PHE A 170 2.50 -4.46 -4.83
C PHE A 170 3.65 -3.55 -4.38
N TYR A 171 3.44 -2.22 -4.36
CA TYR A 171 4.42 -1.22 -3.93
C TYR A 171 4.10 -0.57 -2.58
N VAL A 172 3.06 -1.03 -1.90
CA VAL A 172 2.71 -0.57 -0.55
C VAL A 172 3.14 -1.67 0.41
N ASP A 173 4.25 -1.43 1.12
CA ASP A 173 4.74 -2.28 2.21
C ASP A 173 3.76 -2.34 3.40
#